data_AF-A0AB35YBN7-F1
#
_entry.id   AF-A0AB35YBN7-F1
#
_cell.length_a   1.000
_cell.length_b   1.000
_cell.length_c   1.000
_cell.angle_alpha   90.00
_cell.angle_beta   90.00
_cell.angle_gamma   90.00
#
_symmetry.space_group_name_H-M   'P 1'
#
loop_
_entity.id
_entity.type
_entity.pdbx_description
1 polymer ?
#
loop_
_entity_poly.entity_id
_entity_poly.type
_entity_poly.pdbx_seq_one_letter_code
_entity_poly.pdbx_strand_id
1 'polypeptide(L)'
;MRKIKLGVAFISSFLLLFAFGFINSAKAQENDLIDQEQLNAVESALDEIIVKVNEQIEEGKRDISETSYVPEVNNFVSIKFSVGEVPKSNELMRAAAASGKQTFRAEINGVSFTHTLIGDFTYASGKLTAVSKDNTQASGFLFSHDKSESVSKLDPSLWQIKSTVAHKYLGVVGGLTGTGYTSYIVMNLYGSGDARLERANYNSGV
;
A
#
# COMPACT_ATOMS: atom_id res chain seq x y z
N MET A 1 -77.05 3.71 -19.41
CA MET A 1 -76.44 3.62 -20.76
C MET A 1 -75.70 4.93 -21.06
N ARG A 2 -74.55 4.82 -21.74
CA ARG A 2 -73.65 5.88 -22.25
C ARG A 2 -72.81 6.68 -21.24
N LYS A 3 -71.53 6.32 -21.22
CA LYS A 3 -70.38 7.09 -20.71
C LYS A 3 -70.07 8.24 -21.69
N ILE A 4 -69.87 9.46 -21.20
CA ILE A 4 -69.01 10.46 -21.85
C ILE A 4 -68.25 11.22 -20.75
N LYS A 5 -66.94 11.33 -20.95
CA LYS A 5 -65.91 11.80 -20.02
C LYS A 5 -66.01 13.32 -19.83
N LEU A 6 -65.89 13.80 -18.60
CA LEU A 6 -65.63 15.21 -18.30
C LEU A 6 -64.18 15.34 -17.87
N GLY A 7 -63.37 15.95 -18.73
CA GLY A 7 -62.03 16.40 -18.40
C GLY A 7 -62.09 17.72 -17.64
N VAL A 8 -61.30 17.82 -16.59
CA VAL A 8 -60.72 19.08 -16.09
C VAL A 8 -59.36 18.70 -15.52
N ALA A 9 -58.29 18.99 -16.26
CA ALA A 9 -56.96 19.14 -15.69
C ALA A 9 -56.52 20.56 -16.03
N PHE A 10 -56.23 21.31 -14.98
CA PHE A 10 -55.83 22.70 -14.95
C PHE A 10 -54.75 23.00 -16.00
N ILE A 11 -55.04 23.95 -16.89
CA ILE A 11 -54.01 24.67 -17.65
C ILE A 11 -53.65 25.90 -16.80
N SER A 12 -52.46 25.85 -16.19
CA SER A 12 -51.69 27.03 -15.81
C SER A 12 -50.31 26.78 -16.40
N SER A 13 -50.06 27.23 -17.62
CA SER A 13 -49.56 28.56 -17.97
C SER A 13 -48.04 28.50 -18.17
N PHE A 14 -47.67 28.75 -19.42
CA PHE A 14 -46.39 29.29 -19.89
C PHE A 14 -45.12 28.44 -19.69
N LEU A 15 -44.76 27.60 -20.65
CA LEU A 15 -43.94 27.90 -21.86
C LEU A 15 -42.58 28.57 -21.56
N LEU A 16 -41.53 27.84 -21.95
CA LEU A 16 -40.19 28.28 -22.34
C LEU A 16 -39.25 28.85 -21.27
N LEU A 17 -38.50 27.95 -20.65
CA LEU A 17 -37.09 28.16 -20.26
C LEU A 17 -36.32 26.85 -20.50
N PHE A 18 -36.23 26.44 -21.77
CA PHE A 18 -35.28 25.44 -22.25
C PHE A 18 -34.31 26.12 -23.22
N ALA A 19 -33.47 26.99 -22.68
CA ALA A 19 -32.19 27.38 -23.28
C ALA A 19 -31.46 28.27 -22.27
N PHE A 20 -30.17 27.99 -22.06
CA PHE A 20 -29.22 28.77 -21.25
C PHE A 20 -29.37 28.66 -19.73
N GLY A 21 -28.60 27.74 -19.14
CA GLY A 21 -28.49 27.63 -17.68
C GLY A 21 -27.52 26.59 -17.13
N PHE A 22 -26.86 25.77 -17.98
CA PHE A 22 -25.79 24.86 -17.53
C PHE A 22 -24.57 24.99 -18.44
N ILE A 23 -24.00 26.19 -18.52
CA ILE A 23 -22.61 26.38 -18.94
C ILE A 23 -21.99 27.27 -17.86
N ASN A 24 -20.86 26.81 -17.30
CA ASN A 24 -20.15 27.25 -16.09
C ASN A 24 -20.63 26.50 -14.83
N SER A 25 -19.91 25.55 -14.25
CA SER A 25 -18.46 25.32 -14.30
C SER A 25 -18.17 23.83 -14.13
N ALA A 26 -18.08 23.10 -15.24
CA ALA A 26 -17.08 22.05 -15.31
C ALA A 26 -15.74 22.75 -15.54
N LYS A 27 -15.17 23.32 -14.47
CA LYS A 27 -13.71 23.41 -14.44
C LYS A 27 -13.27 21.95 -14.48
N ALA A 28 -12.80 21.53 -15.64
CA ALA A 28 -12.01 20.32 -15.75
C ALA A 28 -10.98 20.36 -14.60
N GLN A 29 -10.98 19.31 -13.79
CA GLN A 29 -10.04 19.07 -12.73
C GLN A 29 -8.65 18.98 -13.39
N GLU A 30 -7.97 20.12 -13.40
CA GLU A 30 -6.65 20.32 -14.00
C GLU A 30 -5.61 19.96 -12.93
N ASN A 31 -4.93 18.83 -13.16
CA ASN A 31 -3.83 18.20 -12.39
C ASN A 31 -4.15 17.58 -11.02
N ASP A 32 -4.64 16.33 -11.07
CA ASP A 32 -4.64 15.36 -9.95
C ASP A 32 -3.31 14.55 -9.88
N LEU A 33 -2.26 15.04 -10.55
CA LEU A 33 -0.94 14.40 -10.59
C LEU A 33 -0.04 15.09 -9.57
N ILE A 34 0.48 14.31 -8.63
CA ILE A 34 1.53 14.78 -7.70
C ILE A 34 2.72 15.24 -8.55
N ASP A 35 3.17 16.48 -8.34
CA ASP A 35 4.33 17.01 -9.06
C ASP A 35 5.67 16.49 -8.49
N GLN A 36 6.78 16.80 -9.16
CA GLN A 36 8.10 16.28 -8.76
C GLN A 36 8.57 16.80 -7.38
N GLU A 37 8.17 18.00 -6.98
CA GLU A 37 8.53 18.55 -5.66
C GLU A 37 7.80 17.78 -4.56
N GLN A 38 6.51 17.58 -4.74
CA GLN A 38 5.69 16.78 -3.85
C GLN A 38 6.18 15.32 -3.77
N LEU A 39 6.65 14.73 -4.87
CA LEU A 39 7.23 13.38 -4.86
C LEU A 39 8.51 13.29 -4.05
N ASN A 40 9.44 14.22 -4.27
CA ASN A 40 10.70 14.25 -3.54
C ASN A 40 10.48 14.42 -2.03
N ALA A 41 9.47 15.21 -1.63
CA ALA A 41 9.12 15.39 -0.22
C ALA A 41 8.62 14.10 0.43
N VAL A 42 7.78 13.34 -0.29
CA VAL A 42 7.27 12.07 0.25
C VAL A 42 8.36 10.99 0.25
N GLU A 43 9.22 10.93 -0.77
CA GLU A 43 10.39 10.03 -0.79
C GLU A 43 11.31 10.31 0.41
N SER A 44 11.63 11.57 0.65
CA SER A 44 12.45 11.99 1.80
C SER A 44 11.81 11.59 3.14
N ALA A 45 10.50 11.79 3.29
CA ALA A 45 9.78 11.41 4.51
C ALA A 45 9.78 9.89 4.74
N LEU A 46 9.68 9.07 3.69
CA LEU A 46 9.83 7.62 3.83
C LEU A 46 11.24 7.21 4.19
N ASP A 47 12.27 7.81 3.58
CA ASP A 47 13.67 7.50 3.91
C ASP A 47 13.95 7.75 5.41
N GLU A 48 13.42 8.84 5.98
CA GLU A 48 13.49 9.08 7.43
C GLU A 48 12.76 8.04 8.27
N ILE A 49 11.57 7.60 7.84
CA ILE A 49 10.80 6.54 8.51
C ILE A 49 11.59 5.22 8.49
N ILE A 50 12.24 4.87 7.37
CA ILE A 50 13.05 3.65 7.26
C ILE A 50 14.17 3.64 8.29
N VAL A 51 14.88 4.76 8.45
CA VAL A 51 15.94 4.88 9.47
C VAL A 51 15.39 4.57 10.85
N LYS A 52 14.27 5.20 11.25
CA LYS A 52 13.62 4.97 12.54
C LYS A 52 13.12 3.53 12.73
N VAL A 53 12.59 2.91 11.68
CA VAL A 53 12.17 1.51 11.72
C VAL A 53 13.37 0.61 11.97
N ASN A 54 14.48 0.84 11.28
CA ASN A 54 15.69 0.03 11.42
C ASN A 54 16.35 0.21 12.80
N GLU A 55 16.42 1.43 13.33
CA GLU A 55 16.87 1.69 14.71
C GLU A 55 16.03 0.88 15.73
N GLN A 56 14.71 0.85 15.54
CA GLN A 56 13.82 0.08 16.40
C GLN A 56 13.97 -1.44 16.26
N ILE A 57 14.28 -1.93 15.06
CA ILE A 57 14.64 -3.33 14.84
C ILE A 57 15.94 -3.67 15.58
N GLU A 58 16.94 -2.77 15.56
CA GLU A 58 18.20 -2.94 16.29
C GLU A 58 17.99 -2.96 17.82
N GLU A 59 17.03 -2.18 18.32
CA GLU A 59 16.56 -2.22 19.72
C GLU A 59 15.78 -3.51 20.08
N GLY A 60 15.51 -4.38 19.10
CA GLY A 60 14.81 -5.64 19.28
C GLY A 60 13.27 -5.52 19.26
N LYS A 61 12.72 -4.38 18.81
CA LYS A 61 11.27 -4.23 18.63
C LYS A 61 10.80 -5.06 17.44
N ARG A 62 9.60 -5.63 17.58
CA ARG A 62 9.02 -6.60 16.63
C ARG A 62 7.66 -6.22 16.07
N ASP A 63 7.10 -5.11 16.53
CA ASP A 63 5.87 -4.51 16.02
C ASP A 63 6.10 -3.00 16.03
N ILE A 64 6.31 -2.44 14.84
CA ILE A 64 6.80 -1.09 14.63
C ILE A 64 5.84 -0.42 13.67
N SER A 65 5.42 0.80 14.01
CA SER A 65 4.58 1.63 13.16
C SER A 65 5.09 3.06 13.23
N GLU A 66 5.77 3.49 12.18
CA GLU A 66 6.30 4.84 12.06
C GLU A 66 5.52 5.61 11.01
N THR A 67 5.21 6.87 11.30
CA THR A 67 4.35 7.72 10.47
C THR A 67 4.92 9.12 10.42
N SER A 68 4.91 9.72 9.24
CA SER A 68 5.35 11.11 9.02
C SER A 68 4.30 11.87 8.23
N TYR A 69 4.13 13.14 8.58
CA TYR A 69 3.29 14.06 7.83
C TYR A 69 4.12 14.75 6.76
N VAL A 70 3.60 14.81 5.53
CA VAL A 70 4.25 15.46 4.39
C VAL A 70 3.40 16.68 3.98
N PRO A 71 3.83 17.90 4.33
CA PRO A 71 3.09 19.13 4.06
C PRO A 71 2.76 19.35 2.59
N GLU A 72 3.68 18.98 1.69
CA GLU A 72 3.62 19.21 0.25
C GLU A 72 2.44 18.47 -0.40
N VAL A 73 2.05 17.32 0.16
CA VAL A 73 0.88 16.54 -0.27
C VAL A 73 -0.27 16.57 0.73
N ASN A 74 -0.13 17.34 1.81
CA ASN A 74 -1.11 17.45 2.91
C ASN A 74 -1.62 16.07 3.37
N ASN A 75 -0.70 15.12 3.54
CA ASN A 75 -1.04 13.73 3.84
C ASN A 75 0.06 13.05 4.69
N PHE A 76 -0.23 11.87 5.21
CA PHE A 76 0.71 11.05 5.97
C PHE A 76 1.24 9.90 5.13
N VAL A 77 2.48 9.52 5.38
CA VAL A 77 3.05 8.25 4.95
C VAL A 77 3.47 7.44 6.17
N SER A 78 3.43 6.11 6.04
CA SER A 78 3.81 5.23 7.15
C SER A 78 4.44 3.92 6.69
N ILE A 79 5.29 3.37 7.55
CA ILE A 79 5.78 2.00 7.46
C ILE A 79 5.32 1.25 8.70
N LYS A 80 4.72 0.08 8.48
CA LYS A 80 4.42 -0.89 9.54
C LYS A 80 5.24 -2.14 9.30
N PHE A 81 5.92 -2.62 10.34
CA PHE A 81 6.75 -3.81 10.28
C PHE A 81 6.44 -4.69 11.49
N SER A 82 6.22 -5.99 11.24
CA SER A 82 6.10 -6.95 12.32
C SER A 82 6.60 -8.36 11.99
N VAL A 83 7.08 -9.05 13.02
CA VAL A 83 7.54 -10.44 12.95
C VAL A 83 7.00 -11.23 14.14
N GLY A 84 6.29 -12.30 13.80
CA GLY A 84 5.59 -13.22 14.68
C GLY A 84 4.08 -12.98 14.72
N GLU A 85 3.35 -13.94 15.28
CA GLU A 85 1.99 -13.67 15.77
C GLU A 85 2.11 -12.61 16.86
N VAL A 86 1.39 -11.49 16.77
CA VAL A 86 1.29 -10.49 17.85
C VAL A 86 0.81 -11.22 19.11
N PRO A 87 1.67 -11.59 20.07
CA PRO A 87 1.29 -12.47 21.14
C PRO A 87 0.96 -11.61 22.36
N LYS A 88 -0.25 -11.79 22.90
CA LYS A 88 -0.69 -11.05 24.10
C LYS A 88 0.08 -11.47 25.38
N SER A 89 1.01 -12.43 25.32
CA SER A 89 1.82 -12.88 26.46
C SER A 89 3.11 -13.66 26.07
N ASN A 90 4.09 -13.70 26.98
CA ASN A 90 5.39 -14.39 26.82
C ASN A 90 5.30 -15.91 26.61
N GLU A 91 4.22 -16.57 27.06
CA GLU A 91 4.04 -18.02 26.85
C GLU A 91 3.71 -18.38 25.41
N LEU A 92 2.88 -17.56 24.76
CA LEU A 92 2.50 -17.73 23.37
C LEU A 92 3.71 -17.47 22.44
N MET A 93 4.61 -16.55 22.81
CA MET A 93 5.89 -16.36 22.12
C MET A 93 6.73 -17.64 22.10
N ARG A 94 6.83 -18.34 23.23
CA ARG A 94 7.60 -19.59 23.33
C ARG A 94 6.95 -20.73 22.54
N ALA A 95 5.61 -20.81 22.54
CA ALA A 95 4.88 -21.82 21.78
C ALA A 95 4.98 -21.61 20.26
N ALA A 96 4.81 -20.36 19.79
CA ALA A 96 5.03 -19.98 18.40
C ALA A 96 6.48 -20.25 17.97
N ALA A 97 7.45 -19.89 18.81
CA ALA A 97 8.86 -20.21 18.54
C ALA A 97 9.16 -21.72 18.51
N ALA A 98 8.50 -22.51 19.36
CA ALA A 98 8.63 -23.97 19.38
C ALA A 98 7.99 -24.65 18.17
N SER A 99 6.97 -24.03 17.55
CA SER A 99 6.33 -24.53 16.33
C SER A 99 7.23 -24.45 15.08
N GLY A 100 8.31 -23.67 15.15
CA GLY A 100 9.19 -23.43 14.01
C GLY A 100 8.50 -22.69 12.87
N LYS A 101 7.44 -21.91 13.15
CA LYS A 101 6.71 -21.08 12.17
C LYS A 101 6.58 -19.65 12.70
N GLN A 102 6.76 -18.66 11.83
CA GLN A 102 6.55 -17.24 12.12
C GLN A 102 5.83 -16.57 10.96
N THR A 103 5.02 -15.56 11.27
CA THR A 103 4.42 -14.66 10.28
C THR A 103 5.27 -13.40 10.19
N PHE A 104 5.50 -12.88 9.00
CA PHE A 104 6.09 -11.55 8.80
C PHE A 104 5.07 -10.63 8.15
N ARG A 105 5.20 -9.34 8.41
CA ARG A 105 4.50 -8.29 7.68
C ARG A 105 5.40 -7.07 7.55
N ALA A 106 5.47 -6.52 6.34
CA ALA A 106 5.99 -5.21 6.08
C ALA A 106 4.99 -4.47 5.19
N GLU A 107 4.62 -3.25 5.54
CA GLU A 107 3.61 -2.47 4.82
C GLU A 107 4.09 -1.04 4.67
N ILE A 108 4.08 -0.54 3.44
CA ILE A 108 4.28 0.85 3.08
C ILE A 108 2.91 1.43 2.74
N ASN A 109 2.51 2.49 3.44
CA ASN A 109 1.35 3.31 3.08
C ASN A 109 1.87 4.62 2.48
N GLY A 110 1.74 4.76 1.16
CA GLY A 110 2.01 6.00 0.44
C GLY A 110 0.78 6.91 0.41
N VAL A 111 0.90 8.04 -0.29
CA VAL A 111 -0.15 9.09 -0.37
C VAL A 111 -1.51 8.54 -0.87
N SER A 112 -1.48 7.52 -1.73
CA SER A 112 -2.69 6.99 -2.39
C SER A 112 -2.61 5.51 -2.77
N PHE A 113 -1.58 4.81 -2.29
CA PHE A 113 -1.39 3.39 -2.51
C PHE A 113 -0.89 2.71 -1.23
N THR A 114 -1.09 1.40 -1.16
CA THR A 114 -0.46 0.54 -0.16
C THR A 114 0.30 -0.58 -0.84
N HIS A 115 1.45 -0.94 -0.28
CA HIS A 115 2.25 -2.10 -0.65
C HIS A 115 2.51 -2.91 0.61
N THR A 116 2.00 -4.15 0.65
CA THR A 116 2.14 -5.04 1.79
C THR A 116 2.84 -6.31 1.36
N LEU A 117 3.92 -6.68 2.06
CA LEU A 117 4.55 -7.97 2.00
C LEU A 117 4.19 -8.73 3.28
N ILE A 118 3.35 -9.76 3.18
CA ILE A 118 2.86 -10.54 4.32
C ILE A 118 2.85 -12.03 4.00
N GLY A 119 3.41 -12.83 4.92
CA GLY A 119 3.54 -14.25 4.71
C GLY A 119 4.04 -14.97 5.95
N ASP A 120 4.29 -16.26 5.79
CA ASP A 120 4.81 -17.14 6.81
C ASP A 120 6.15 -17.73 6.39
N PHE A 121 7.02 -17.99 7.35
CA PHE A 121 8.22 -18.78 7.15
C PHE A 121 8.39 -19.82 8.25
N THR A 122 9.03 -20.92 7.89
CA THR A 122 9.33 -22.00 8.82
C THR A 122 10.83 -22.21 8.97
N TYR A 123 11.24 -22.56 10.18
CA TYR A 123 12.62 -22.75 10.56
C TYR A 123 12.76 -23.91 11.55
N ALA A 124 13.87 -24.63 11.46
CA ALA A 124 14.19 -25.73 12.35
C ALA A 124 15.71 -25.84 12.47
N SER A 125 16.20 -26.08 13.70
CA SER A 125 17.63 -26.30 13.98
C SER A 125 18.55 -25.23 13.39
N GLY A 126 18.15 -23.95 13.47
CA GLY A 126 18.92 -22.82 12.97
C GLY A 126 18.84 -22.60 11.45
N LYS A 127 17.96 -23.32 10.74
CA LYS A 127 17.83 -23.26 9.28
C LYS A 127 16.41 -22.93 8.85
N LEU A 128 16.27 -22.23 7.73
CA LEU A 128 14.99 -22.00 7.07
C LEU A 128 14.59 -23.21 6.23
N THR A 129 13.33 -23.60 6.33
CA THR A 129 12.80 -24.80 5.65
C THR A 129 11.76 -24.45 4.60
N ALA A 130 10.95 -23.41 4.83
CA ALA A 130 9.98 -22.92 3.86
C ALA A 130 9.67 -21.44 4.07
N VAL A 131 9.12 -20.83 3.03
CA VAL A 131 8.49 -19.52 3.04
C VAL A 131 7.24 -19.63 2.17
N SER A 132 6.15 -18.97 2.58
CA SER A 132 4.94 -18.88 1.76
C SER A 132 5.23 -18.18 0.44
N LYS A 133 4.34 -18.35 -0.53
CA LYS A 133 4.39 -17.70 -1.85
C LYS A 133 3.28 -16.67 -1.95
N ASP A 134 3.38 -15.80 -2.94
CA ASP A 134 2.37 -14.79 -3.27
C ASP A 134 2.05 -13.89 -2.07
N ASN A 135 3.10 -13.47 -1.37
CA ASN A 135 3.02 -12.68 -0.13
C ASN A 135 2.75 -11.20 -0.39
N THR A 136 2.80 -10.80 -1.66
CA THR A 136 2.73 -9.41 -2.09
C THR A 136 1.30 -8.97 -2.39
N GLN A 137 0.83 -7.98 -1.63
CA GLN A 137 -0.45 -7.31 -1.80
C GLN A 137 -0.23 -5.83 -2.11
N ALA A 138 -1.14 -5.26 -2.88
CA ALA A 138 -1.11 -3.85 -3.21
C ALA A 138 -2.53 -3.31 -3.39
N SER A 139 -2.75 -2.07 -2.99
CA SER A 139 -4.03 -1.37 -3.16
C SER A 139 -3.80 0.10 -3.52
N GLY A 140 -4.86 0.77 -3.97
CA GLY A 140 -4.82 2.17 -4.39
C GLY A 140 -5.76 2.36 -5.58
N PHE A 141 -6.84 3.12 -5.37
CA PHE A 141 -7.93 3.25 -6.35
C PHE A 141 -7.50 3.94 -7.65
N LEU A 142 -6.48 4.80 -7.58
CA LEU A 142 -5.95 5.53 -8.73
C LEU A 142 -4.92 4.73 -9.52
N PHE A 143 -4.64 3.47 -9.15
CA PHE A 143 -3.54 2.70 -9.72
C PHE A 143 -3.96 1.30 -10.18
N SER A 144 -3.38 0.84 -11.28
CA SER A 144 -3.17 -0.59 -11.52
C SER A 144 -1.87 -1.04 -10.89
N HIS A 145 -1.79 -2.33 -10.54
CA HIS A 145 -0.70 -2.86 -9.71
C HIS A 145 -0.09 -4.09 -10.38
N ASP A 146 1.15 -3.96 -10.84
CA ASP A 146 1.96 -5.10 -11.28
C ASP A 146 2.88 -5.52 -10.15
N LYS A 147 2.77 -6.78 -9.72
CA LYS A 147 3.44 -7.31 -8.54
C LYS A 147 4.48 -8.32 -8.95
N SER A 148 5.65 -8.24 -8.35
CA SER A 148 6.68 -9.28 -8.48
C SER A 148 7.28 -9.58 -7.12
N GLU A 149 7.61 -10.84 -6.91
CA GLU A 149 8.22 -11.33 -5.69
C GLU A 149 9.33 -12.31 -6.03
N SER A 150 10.41 -12.27 -5.27
CA SER A 150 11.48 -13.25 -5.38
C SER A 150 12.03 -13.61 -4.01
N VAL A 151 12.46 -14.86 -3.88
CA VAL A 151 13.13 -15.35 -2.68
C VAL A 151 14.52 -15.83 -3.08
N SER A 152 15.53 -15.21 -2.48
CA SER A 152 16.93 -15.58 -2.64
C SER A 152 17.42 -16.33 -1.40
N LYS A 153 17.86 -17.57 -1.59
CA LYS A 153 18.43 -18.39 -0.51
C LYS A 153 19.92 -18.08 -0.36
N LEU A 154 20.25 -17.06 0.43
CA LEU A 154 21.64 -16.60 0.61
C LEU A 154 22.47 -17.62 1.38
N ASP A 155 21.88 -18.22 2.42
CA ASP A 155 22.45 -19.29 3.25
C ASP A 155 21.31 -20.20 3.78
N PRO A 156 21.56 -21.46 4.19
CA PRO A 156 20.55 -22.28 4.88
C PRO A 156 19.84 -21.60 6.06
N SER A 157 20.49 -20.64 6.72
CA SER A 157 19.97 -19.87 7.85
C SER A 157 19.50 -18.45 7.50
N LEU A 158 19.64 -18.00 6.25
CA LEU A 158 19.30 -16.64 5.83
C LEU A 158 18.74 -16.63 4.41
N TRP A 159 17.44 -16.32 4.28
CA TRP A 159 16.80 -16.10 2.99
C TRP A 159 16.33 -14.65 2.91
N GLN A 160 16.48 -14.05 1.74
CA GLN A 160 16.03 -12.68 1.47
C GLN A 160 14.79 -12.74 0.59
N ILE A 161 13.70 -12.11 1.02
CA ILE A 161 12.49 -11.91 0.23
C ILE A 161 12.49 -10.48 -0.30
N LYS A 162 12.23 -10.35 -1.60
CA LYS A 162 12.07 -9.07 -2.29
C LYS A 162 10.70 -9.01 -2.90
N SER A 163 9.98 -7.95 -2.60
CA SER A 163 8.69 -7.63 -3.16
C SER A 163 8.81 -6.29 -3.86
N THR A 164 8.34 -6.24 -5.11
CA THR A 164 8.31 -5.03 -5.91
C THR A 164 6.93 -4.86 -6.48
N VAL A 165 6.35 -3.67 -6.32
CA VAL A 165 5.06 -3.32 -6.89
C VAL A 165 5.18 -2.06 -7.72
N ALA A 166 4.84 -2.16 -9.00
CA ALA A 166 4.65 -1.01 -9.86
C ALA A 166 3.19 -0.54 -9.78
N HIS A 167 2.99 0.64 -9.23
CA HIS A 167 1.72 1.37 -9.12
C HIS A 167 1.58 2.31 -10.32
N LYS A 168 0.92 1.85 -11.38
CA LYS A 168 0.72 2.63 -12.61
C LYS A 168 -0.55 3.45 -12.50
N TYR A 169 -0.48 4.76 -12.73
CA TYR A 169 -1.68 5.61 -12.69
C TYR A 169 -2.73 5.12 -13.70
N LEU A 170 -3.99 5.11 -13.27
CA LEU A 170 -5.13 4.83 -14.15
C LEU A 170 -5.51 6.09 -14.95
N GLY A 171 -6.03 5.88 -16.16
CA GLY A 171 -6.51 6.95 -17.05
C GLY A 171 -5.59 7.26 -18.23
N VAL A 172 -6.01 8.19 -19.09
CA VAL A 172 -5.34 8.52 -20.36
C VAL A 172 -3.91 8.98 -20.14
N VAL A 173 -3.65 9.74 -19.08
CA VAL A 173 -2.28 10.19 -18.76
C VAL A 173 -1.42 9.03 -18.33
N GLY A 174 -1.80 8.26 -17.31
CA GLY A 174 -1.01 7.11 -16.85
C GLY A 174 -0.80 6.02 -17.91
N GLY A 175 -1.75 5.83 -18.82
CA GLY A 175 -1.61 4.93 -19.97
C GLY A 175 -0.66 5.42 -21.07
N LEU A 176 -0.44 6.73 -21.20
CA LEU A 176 0.42 7.33 -22.23
C LEU A 176 1.81 7.70 -21.71
N THR A 177 1.92 8.15 -20.47
CA THR A 177 3.18 8.66 -19.89
C THR A 177 3.96 7.60 -19.12
N GLY A 178 3.36 6.46 -18.79
CA GLY A 178 3.96 5.47 -17.89
C GLY A 178 4.16 6.01 -16.47
N THR A 179 3.49 7.09 -16.09
CA THR A 179 3.64 7.70 -14.76
C THR A 179 3.11 6.77 -13.69
N GLY A 180 3.87 6.62 -12.62
CA GLY A 180 3.55 5.76 -11.49
C GLY A 180 4.68 5.72 -10.49
N TYR A 181 4.55 4.81 -9.53
CA TYR A 181 5.53 4.59 -8.47
C TYR A 181 5.93 3.13 -8.46
N THR A 182 7.20 2.86 -8.22
CA THR A 182 7.64 1.49 -7.94
C THR A 182 8.07 1.40 -6.49
N SER A 183 7.33 0.63 -5.70
CA SER A 183 7.62 0.36 -4.29
C SER A 183 8.38 -0.96 -4.14
N TYR A 184 9.28 -1.00 -3.16
CA TYR A 184 10.15 -2.12 -2.87
C TYR A 184 10.11 -2.42 -1.38
N ILE A 185 9.91 -3.68 -1.05
CA ILE A 185 10.12 -4.20 0.29
C ILE A 185 11.13 -5.33 0.19
N VAL A 186 12.25 -5.21 0.90
CA VAL A 186 13.27 -6.24 1.04
C VAL A 186 13.38 -6.62 2.50
N MET A 187 13.31 -7.90 2.78
CA MET A 187 13.36 -8.43 4.15
C MET A 187 14.23 -9.67 4.19
N ASN A 188 14.99 -9.78 5.27
CA ASN A 188 15.79 -10.94 5.60
C ASN A 188 15.04 -11.80 6.62
N LEU A 189 14.91 -13.08 6.33
CA LEU A 189 14.36 -14.11 7.20
C LEU A 189 15.53 -14.90 7.78
N TYR A 190 15.47 -15.26 9.06
CA TYR A 190 16.55 -15.96 9.75
C TYR A 190 16.08 -17.31 10.30
N GLY A 191 16.97 -18.30 10.24
CA GLY A 191 16.75 -19.65 10.78
C GLY A 191 16.65 -19.70 12.32
N SER A 192 16.81 -18.56 12.99
CA SER A 192 16.48 -18.33 14.40
C SER A 192 14.99 -18.08 14.66
N GLY A 193 14.18 -17.87 13.61
CA GLY A 193 12.79 -17.42 13.72
C GLY A 193 12.65 -15.90 13.79
N ASP A 194 13.68 -15.16 13.41
CA ASP A 194 13.65 -13.71 13.33
C ASP A 194 13.50 -13.23 11.88
N ALA A 195 13.09 -11.98 11.70
CA ALA A 195 13.13 -11.33 10.40
C ALA A 195 13.45 -9.84 10.56
N ARG A 196 14.07 -9.25 9.54
CA ARG A 196 14.51 -7.85 9.56
C ARG A 196 14.18 -7.18 8.24
N LEU A 197 13.66 -5.96 8.32
CA LEU A 197 13.51 -5.10 7.17
C LEU A 197 14.90 -4.63 6.71
N GLU A 198 15.24 -4.87 5.45
CA GLU A 198 16.47 -4.36 4.84
C GLU A 198 16.18 -3.10 4.02
N ARG A 199 15.01 -3.05 3.39
CA ARG A 199 14.56 -1.91 2.59
C ARG A 199 13.04 -1.84 2.55
N ALA A 200 12.50 -0.64 2.62
CA ALA A 200 11.10 -0.35 2.36
C ALA A 200 10.96 1.05 1.74
N ASN A 201 11.20 1.19 0.44
CA ASN A 201 11.18 2.49 -0.25
C ASN A 201 10.25 2.45 -1.46
N TYR A 202 10.02 3.59 -2.10
CA TYR A 202 9.49 3.63 -3.45
C TYR A 202 10.20 4.72 -4.25
N ASN A 203 10.28 4.54 -5.56
CA ASN A 203 10.85 5.51 -6.48
C ASN A 203 9.76 5.97 -7.46
N SER A 204 9.85 7.22 -7.91
CA SER A 204 9.09 7.68 -9.08
C SER A 204 9.50 6.93 -10.36
N GLY A 205 8.50 6.66 -11.22
CA GLY A 205 8.69 5.95 -12.49
C GLY A 205 8.33 4.46 -12.43
N VAL A 206 7.99 3.91 -13.60
CA VAL A 206 7.65 2.49 -13.82
C VAL A 206 8.48 1.93 -14.96
#